data_AF-A0A258UFF4-F1
#
_entry.id   AF-A0A258UFF4-F1
#
_cell.length_a   1.000
_cell.length_b   1.000
_cell.length_c   1.000
_cell.angle_alpha   90.00
_cell.angle_beta   90.00
_cell.angle_gamma   90.00
#
_symmetry.space_group_name_H-M   'P 1'
#
loop_
_entity.id
_entity.type
_entity.pdbx_description
1 polymer ?
#
loop_
_entity_poly.entity_id
_entity_poly.type
_entity_poly.pdbx_seq_one_letter_code
_entity_poly.pdbx_strand_id
1 'polypeptide(L)' 'LLRLTGRDTDVSLRATNQPEFDAWRWSDYWVPLEDVIEFKRNVYKTALNELAVHLHTKGFKQIQK' A
#
# COMPACT_ATOMS: atom_id res chain seq x y z
N LEU A 1 -1.90 -6.01 6.05
CA LEU A 1 -2.75 -4.84 5.69
C LEU A 1 -3.65 -5.20 4.50
N LEU A 2 -4.51 -4.25 4.10
CA LEU A 2 -5.59 -4.47 3.13
C LEU A 2 -5.11 -5.20 1.88
N ARG A 3 -5.96 -6.11 1.38
CA ARG A 3 -5.72 -6.88 0.17
C ARG A 3 -6.88 -6.61 -0.78
N LEU A 4 -6.58 -6.23 -2.02
CA LEU A 4 -7.58 -6.20 -3.08
C LEU A 4 -8.11 -7.64 -3.28
N THR A 5 -9.41 -7.84 -3.12
CA THR A 5 -10.05 -9.15 -3.32
C THR A 5 -10.54 -9.37 -4.75
N GLY A 6 -10.46 -8.34 -5.60
CA GLY A 6 -10.76 -8.40 -7.03
C GLY A 6 -9.53 -8.70 -7.89
N ARG A 7 -9.70 -8.55 -9.20
CA ARG A 7 -8.63 -8.66 -10.20
C ARG A 7 -7.93 -7.31 -10.37
N ASP A 8 -6.70 -7.32 -10.84
CA ASP A 8 -5.98 -6.08 -11.18
C ASP A 8 -6.72 -5.25 -12.24
N THR A 9 -7.47 -5.89 -13.14
CA THR A 9 -8.32 -5.23 -14.14
C THR A 9 -9.52 -4.48 -13.54
N ASP A 10 -9.85 -4.75 -12.28
CA ASP A 10 -10.94 -4.06 -11.59
C ASP A 10 -10.49 -2.68 -11.07
N VAL A 11 -9.20 -2.33 -11.19
CA VAL A 11 -8.65 -0.99 -10.93
C VAL A 11 -8.65 -0.18 -12.22
N SER A 12 -9.52 0.83 -12.33
CA SER A 12 -9.59 1.74 -13.48
C SER A 12 -9.04 3.14 -13.13
N LEU A 13 -7.91 3.50 -13.74
CA LEU A 13 -7.30 4.83 -13.62
C LEU A 13 -7.88 5.86 -14.61
N ARG A 14 -8.81 5.45 -15.47
CA ARG A 14 -9.42 6.29 -16.52
C ARG A 14 -10.92 6.53 -16.27
N ALA A 15 -11.34 6.44 -15.01
CA ALA A 15 -12.73 6.66 -14.62
C ALA A 15 -13.17 8.14 -14.67
N THR A 16 -12.23 9.07 -14.79
CA THR A 16 -12.47 10.52 -14.85
C THR A 16 -11.82 11.13 -16.10
N ASN A 17 -12.33 12.28 -16.54
CA ASN A 17 -11.77 13.03 -17.68
C ASN A 17 -10.40 13.67 -17.37
N GLN A 18 -10.04 13.77 -16.09
CA GLN A 18 -8.74 14.24 -15.62
C GLN A 18 -8.18 13.19 -14.64
N PRO A 19 -7.51 12.15 -15.15
CA PRO A 19 -6.97 11.09 -14.31
C PRO A 19 -5.76 11.60 -13.52
N GLU A 20 -5.71 11.27 -12.22
CA GLU A 20 -4.58 11.63 -11.35
C GLU A 20 -3.35 10.73 -11.58
N PHE A 21 -3.58 9.47 -11.96
CA PHE A 21 -2.55 8.46 -12.09
C PHE A 21 -2.56 7.83 -13.48
N ASP A 22 -1.38 7.49 -13.99
CA ASP A 22 -1.21 6.81 -15.28
C ASP A 22 -1.03 5.30 -15.17
N ALA A 23 -0.43 4.85 -14.06
CA ALA A 23 -0.17 3.44 -13.80
C ALA A 23 -0.20 3.18 -12.29
N TRP A 24 -0.35 1.91 -11.93
CA TRP A 24 -0.28 1.46 -10.54
C TRP A 24 0.45 0.12 -10.47
N ARG A 25 1.00 -0.18 -9.28
CA ARG A 25 1.58 -1.47 -8.94
C ARG A 25 1.43 -1.71 -7.45
N TRP A 26 1.45 -2.98 -7.05
CA TRP A 26 1.70 -3.31 -5.66
C TRP A 26 3.14 -2.94 -5.26
N SER A 27 3.29 -2.46 -4.03
CA SER A 27 4.58 -2.19 -3.40
C SER A 27 4.62 -2.85 -2.04
N ASP A 28 5.82 -3.19 -1.60
CA ASP A 28 6.05 -3.58 -0.21
C ASP A 28 5.56 -2.48 0.72
N TYR A 29 5.09 -2.89 1.90
CA TYR A 29 4.51 -1.97 2.88
C TYR A 29 5.49 -0.88 3.29
N TRP A 30 6.74 -1.26 3.51
CA TRP A 30 7.83 -0.34 3.77
C TRP A 30 8.46 0.08 2.45
N VAL A 31 7.81 1.01 1.77
CA VAL A 31 8.36 1.63 0.56
C VAL A 31 9.60 2.46 0.93
N PRO A 32 10.68 2.45 0.11
CA PRO A 32 11.77 3.38 0.27
C PRO A 32 11.24 4.82 0.23
N LEU A 33 11.48 5.61 1.28
CA LEU A 33 11.05 7.02 1.31
C LEU A 33 11.70 7.85 0.18
N GLU A 34 12.76 7.33 -0.43
CA GLU A 34 13.43 7.92 -1.59
C GLU A 34 12.53 7.95 -2.83
N ASP A 35 11.61 6.99 -2.98
CA ASP A 35 10.61 6.93 -4.05
C ASP A 35 9.46 7.94 -3.85
N VAL A 36 9.39 8.57 -2.67
CA VAL A 36 8.40 9.57 -2.31
C VAL A 36 9.04 10.96 -2.36
N ILE A 37 8.33 11.89 -3.00
CA ILE A 37 8.72 13.31 -3.05
C ILE A 37 8.96 13.86 -1.64
N GLU A 38 10.02 14.65 -1.48
CA GLU A 38 10.60 15.01 -0.18
C GLU A 38 9.57 15.54 0.82
N PHE A 39 8.72 16.48 0.39
CA PHE A 39 7.73 17.10 1.26
C PHE A 39 6.66 16.13 1.78
N LYS A 40 6.43 14.98 1.11
CA LYS A 40 5.47 13.96 1.55
C LYS A 40 6.10 12.88 2.43
N ARG A 41 7.43 12.78 2.51
CA ARG A 41 8.12 11.69 3.24
C ARG A 41 7.70 11.57 4.70
N ASN A 42 7.63 12.70 5.42
CA ASN A 42 7.21 12.70 6.83
C ASN A 42 5.75 12.28 7.00
N VAL A 43 4.86 12.72 6.11
CA VAL A 43 3.45 12.32 6.14
C VAL A 43 3.30 10.82 5.90
N TYR A 44 4.03 10.29 4.90
CA TYR A 44 4.03 8.85 4.59
C TYR A 44 4.59 8.04 5.75
N LYS A 45 5.70 8.49 6.36
CA LYS A 45 6.29 7.83 7.53
C LYS A 45 5.30 7.75 8.70
N THR A 46 4.64 8.85 9.04
CA THR A 46 3.64 8.87 10.12
C THR A 46 2.46 7.95 9.79
N ALA A 47 1.87 8.07 8.60
CA ALA A 47 0.75 7.23 8.20
C ALA A 47 1.08 5.73 8.18
N LEU A 48 2.25 5.35 7.67
CA LEU A 48 2.72 3.96 7.68
C LEU A 48 3.02 3.46 9.09
N ASN A 49 3.51 4.30 10.00
CA ASN A 49 3.72 3.91 11.39
C ASN A 49 2.38 3.68 12.12
N GLU A 50 1.39 4.55 11.94
CA GLU A 50 0.05 4.38 12.53
C GLU A 50 -0.61 3.09 12.05
N LEU A 51 -0.48 2.78 10.75
CA LEU A 51 -1.05 1.58 10.16
C LEU A 51 -0.25 0.29 10.48
N ALA A 52 1.00 0.41 10.92
CA ALA A 52 1.87 -0.74 11.19
C ALA A 52 1.34 -1.66 12.31
N VAL A 53 0.57 -1.11 13.27
CA VAL A 53 -0.07 -1.90 14.33
C VAL A 53 -0.99 -3.00 13.79
N HIS A 54 -1.55 -2.80 12.59
CA HIS A 54 -2.44 -3.75 11.93
C HIS A 54 -1.72 -4.78 11.06
N LEU A 55 -0.39 -4.73 10.95
CA LEU A 55 0.38 -5.73 10.22
C LEU A 55 0.39 -7.09 10.93
N HIS A 56 0.38 -7.09 12.26
CA HIS A 56 0.57 -8.29 13.08
C HIS A 56 -0.72 -8.96 13.54
N THR A 57 -1.90 -8.50 13.11
CA THR A 57 -3.20 -9.03 13.58
C THR A 57 -3.63 -10.36 12.91
N LYS A 58 -2.76 -11.04 12.15
CA LYS A 58 -3.01 -12.44 11.78
C LYS A 58 -2.03 -13.35 12.49
N GLY A 59 -2.57 -14.06 13.48
CA GLY A 59 -1.84 -14.97 14.35
C GLY A 59 -0.97 -15.96 13.61
N PHE A 60 0.19 -16.20 14.20
CA PHE A 60 0.91 -17.46 14.12
C PHE A 60 -0.08 -18.64 14.19
N LYS A 61 -0.27 -19.35 13.08
CA LYS A 61 -0.63 -20.77 13.08
C LYS A 61 0.35 -21.51 12.16
N GLN A 62 1.48 -21.84 12.78
CA GLN A 62 2.14 -23.14 12.80
C GLN A 62 2.16 -23.98 11.50
N ILE A 63 3.37 -24.22 10.98
CA ILE A 63 3.78 -25.59 10.67
C ILE A 63 5.08 -25.84 11.41
N GLN A 64 4.92 -26.40 12.61
CA GLN A 64 5.89 -27.33 13.18
C GLN A 64 5.67 -28.64 12.44
N LYS A 65 6.60 -29.01 11.54
CA LYS A 65 7.10 -30.36 11.30
C LYS A 65 8.22 -30.29 10.27
#